data_AF-A0A183CXA2-F1
#
_entry.id   AF-A0A183CXA2-F1
#
_cell.length_a   1.000
_cell.length_b   1.000
_cell.length_c   1.000
_cell.angle_alpha   90.00
_cell.angle_beta   90.00
_cell.angle_gamma   90.00
#
_symmetry.space_group_name_H-M   'P 1'
#
loop_
_entity.id
_entity.type
_entity.pdbx_description
1 polymer ?
#
loop_
_entity_poly.entity_id
_entity_poly.type
_entity_poly.pdbx_seq_one_letter_code
_entity_poly.pdbx_strand_id
1 'polypeptide(L)'
;MQVRIGDAGDRFHSLDDIYYYGGQQAHEQVAVESYRAENDDEIDLEKGDVIGIAGNHWDGFSKGKNRRTGRTGLYPSYKTREKYIVVDFP
;
A
#
# COMPACT_ATOMS: atom_id res chain seq x y z
N MET A 1 2.26 -11.89 -18.94
CA MET A 1 1.55 -10.65 -19.29
C MET A 1 2.54 -9.51 -19.52
N GLN A 2 3.30 -9.08 -18.50
CA GLN A 2 4.24 -7.95 -18.59
C GLN A 2 5.22 -8.01 -19.78
N VAL A 3 5.90 -9.16 -19.97
CA VAL A 3 6.88 -9.36 -21.08
C VAL A 3 6.31 -9.20 -22.50
N ARG A 4 4.98 -9.16 -22.67
CA ARG A 4 4.35 -9.08 -23.99
C ARG A 4 3.85 -7.67 -24.35
N ILE A 5 3.69 -6.80 -23.35
CA ILE A 5 2.91 -5.56 -23.48
C ILE A 5 3.67 -4.33 -22.95
N GLY A 6 4.84 -4.52 -22.31
CA GLY A 6 5.65 -3.43 -21.79
C GLY A 6 5.10 -2.94 -20.46
N ASP A 7 4.06 -2.09 -20.52
CA ASP A 7 3.31 -1.64 -19.35
C ASP A 7 1.91 -2.27 -19.32
N ALA A 8 1.82 -3.37 -18.57
CA ALA A 8 0.56 -4.04 -18.27
C ALA A 8 0.37 -4.19 -16.76
N GLY A 9 0.97 -3.29 -15.97
CA GLY A 9 0.89 -3.32 -14.50
C GLY A 9 -0.56 -3.34 -14.05
N ASP A 10 -1.41 -2.50 -14.65
CA ASP A 10 -2.81 -2.32 -14.26
C ASP A 10 -3.80 -3.21 -15.01
N ARG A 11 -3.34 -4.17 -15.82
CA ARG A 11 -4.22 -5.03 -16.65
C ARG A 11 -4.74 -6.24 -15.89
N PHE A 12 -5.25 -6.01 -14.68
CA PHE A 12 -5.86 -7.03 -13.84
C PHE A 12 -6.89 -6.39 -12.91
N HIS A 13 -7.77 -7.22 -12.36
CA HIS A 13 -8.63 -6.85 -11.24
C HIS A 13 -8.67 -8.07 -10.32
N SER A 14 -7.96 -7.98 -9.19
CA SER A 14 -7.96 -9.05 -8.19
C SER A 14 -9.24 -9.00 -7.37
N LEU A 15 -9.72 -10.15 -6.90
CA LEU A 15 -10.90 -10.23 -6.03
C LEU A 15 -10.54 -10.20 -4.54
N ASP A 16 -9.25 -10.37 -4.22
CA ASP A 16 -8.73 -10.48 -2.87
C ASP A 16 -7.44 -9.68 -2.73
N ASP A 17 -6.28 -10.31 -2.92
CA ASP A 17 -4.98 -9.78 -2.60
C ASP A 17 -4.47 -8.83 -3.69
N ILE A 18 -3.66 -7.87 -3.25
CA ILE A 18 -2.75 -7.15 -4.15
C ILE A 18 -1.63 -8.08 -4.62
N TYR A 19 -0.90 -7.68 -5.66
CA TYR A 19 0.25 -8.47 -6.10
C TYR A 19 1.31 -8.59 -4.99
N TYR A 20 1.81 -9.82 -4.76
CA TYR A 20 2.94 -10.10 -3.88
C TYR A 20 3.78 -11.28 -4.38
N TYR A 21 4.98 -11.42 -3.85
CA TYR A 21 5.87 -12.56 -4.04
C TYR A 21 6.17 -13.24 -2.70
N GLY A 22 6.02 -14.57 -2.63
CA GLY A 22 6.28 -15.34 -1.41
C GLY A 22 7.72 -15.18 -0.92
N GLY A 23 7.91 -14.70 0.31
CA GLY A 23 9.24 -14.42 0.87
C GLY A 23 9.79 -13.02 0.57
N GLN A 24 8.97 -12.11 0.05
CA GLN A 24 9.37 -10.72 -0.20
C GLN A 24 9.76 -9.94 1.07
N GLN A 25 10.51 -8.85 0.87
CA GLN A 25 10.68 -7.81 1.88
C GLN A 25 9.34 -7.11 2.15
N ALA A 26 9.26 -6.30 3.22
CA ALA A 26 8.05 -5.58 3.55
C ALA A 26 7.59 -4.69 2.38
N HIS A 27 6.33 -4.86 1.96
CA HIS A 27 5.68 -3.97 1.01
C HIS A 27 5.25 -2.71 1.76
N GLU A 28 5.82 -1.57 1.40
CA GLU A 28 5.58 -0.30 2.07
C GLU A 28 5.07 0.76 1.10
N GLN A 29 4.23 1.64 1.64
CA GLN A 29 3.76 2.85 1.01
C GLN A 29 4.16 4.06 1.85
N VAL A 30 4.11 5.24 1.24
CA VAL A 30 4.33 6.53 1.90
C VAL A 30 3.07 7.37 1.78
N ALA A 31 2.58 7.91 2.90
CA ALA A 31 1.48 8.86 2.89
C ALA A 31 1.89 10.15 2.16
N VAL A 32 1.10 10.55 1.16
CA VAL A 32 1.30 11.81 0.41
C VAL A 32 0.41 12.94 0.92
N GLU A 33 -0.65 12.59 1.65
CA GLU A 33 -1.59 13.48 2.30
C GLU A 33 -1.90 13.02 3.71
N SER A 34 -2.25 13.96 4.58
CA SER A 34 -2.75 13.62 5.91
C SER A 34 -4.21 13.14 5.86
N TYR A 35 -4.57 12.31 6.84
CA TYR A 35 -5.91 11.78 7.04
C TYR A 35 -6.16 11.64 8.54
N ARG A 36 -7.36 12.01 8.99
CA ARG A 36 -7.81 11.76 10.36
C ARG A 36 -8.83 10.64 10.30
N ALA A 37 -8.61 9.59 11.10
CA ALA A 37 -9.52 8.46 11.17
C ALA A 37 -10.93 8.91 11.53
N GLU A 38 -11.93 8.43 10.80
CA GLU A 38 -13.35 8.75 11.02
C GLU A 38 -14.01 7.78 12.01
N ASN A 39 -13.42 6.60 12.20
CA ASN A 39 -13.87 5.56 13.12
C ASN A 39 -12.68 4.75 13.69
N ASP A 40 -12.97 3.82 14.59
CA ASP A 40 -11.95 3.05 15.30
C ASP A 40 -11.23 1.99 14.44
N ASP A 41 -11.82 1.61 13.30
CA ASP A 41 -11.25 0.65 12.34
C ASP A 41 -10.21 1.30 11.41
N GLU A 42 -10.14 2.63 11.39
CA GLU A 42 -9.22 3.41 10.57
C GLU A 42 -7.96 3.87 11.32
N ILE A 43 -6.97 4.31 10.56
CA ILE A 43 -5.71 4.87 11.09
C ILE A 43 -5.49 6.30 10.62
N ASP A 44 -4.95 7.13 11.51
CA ASP A 44 -4.45 8.46 11.15
C ASP A 44 -3.23 8.34 10.24
N LEU A 45 -3.16 9.24 9.26
CA LEU A 45 -2.01 9.44 8.40
C LEU A 45 -1.48 10.87 8.57
N GLU A 46 -0.17 11.00 8.68
CA GLU A 46 0.55 12.24 8.44
C GLU A 46 1.38 12.11 7.16
N LYS A 47 1.47 13.20 6.38
CA LYS A 47 2.29 13.21 5.16
C LYS A 47 3.74 12.78 5.48
N GLY A 48 4.22 11.76 4.80
CA GLY A 48 5.54 11.16 5.02
C GLY A 48 5.53 9.89 5.88
N ASP A 49 4.42 9.54 6.52
CA ASP A 49 4.29 8.28 7.24
C ASP A 49 4.57 7.09 6.32
N VAL A 50 5.22 6.07 6.87
CA VAL A 50 5.43 4.78 6.21
C VAL A 50 4.34 3.81 6.65
N ILE A 51 3.67 3.20 5.69
CA ILE A 51 2.60 2.25 5.91
C ILE A 51 3.05 0.90 5.38
N GLY A 52 3.09 -0.13 6.23
CA GLY A 52 3.19 -1.51 5.76
C GLY A 52 1.82 -1.95 5.26
N ILE A 53 1.64 -2.02 3.94
CA ILE A 53 0.36 -2.41 3.34
C ILE A 53 0.15 -3.91 3.50
N ALA A 54 -1.06 -4.30 3.88
CA ALA A 54 -1.50 -5.69 3.93
C ALA A 54 -2.34 -6.06 2.70
N GLY A 55 -3.13 -5.12 2.18
CA GLY A 55 -3.95 -5.31 0.98
C GLY A 55 -4.84 -4.11 0.69
N ASN A 56 -5.49 -4.14 -0.47
CA ASN A 56 -6.50 -3.19 -0.89
C ASN A 56 -7.87 -3.90 -0.86
N HIS A 57 -8.89 -3.26 -0.29
CA HIS A 57 -10.23 -3.85 -0.19
C HIS A 57 -11.09 -3.59 -1.43
N TRP A 58 -10.57 -2.87 -2.41
CA TRP A 58 -11.22 -2.53 -3.68
C TRP A 58 -12.49 -1.67 -3.53
N ASP A 59 -12.69 -1.05 -2.36
CA ASP A 59 -13.81 -0.15 -2.01
C ASP A 59 -13.38 1.31 -1.81
N GLY A 60 -12.11 1.63 -2.11
CA GLY A 60 -11.48 2.93 -1.88
C GLY A 60 -10.56 2.96 -0.66
N PHE A 61 -10.60 1.94 0.19
CA PHE A 61 -9.72 1.79 1.35
C PHE A 61 -8.73 0.63 1.18
N SER A 62 -7.57 0.79 1.81
CA SER A 62 -6.56 -0.25 1.99
C SER A 62 -6.38 -0.51 3.48
N LYS A 63 -5.89 -1.71 3.81
CA LYS A 63 -5.55 -2.08 5.17
C LYS A 63 -4.04 -2.12 5.33
N GLY A 64 -3.54 -1.56 6.43
CA GLY A 64 -2.10 -1.55 6.69
C GLY A 64 -1.77 -1.09 8.10
N LYS A 65 -0.48 -1.14 8.41
CA LYS A 65 0.08 -0.69 9.69
C LYS A 65 0.87 0.59 9.49
N ASN A 66 0.43 1.68 10.11
CA ASN A 66 1.23 2.91 10.17
C ASN A 66 2.43 2.65 11.08
N ARG A 67 3.65 2.75 10.54
CA ARG A 67 4.90 2.47 11.27
C ARG A 67 5.17 3.49 12.38
N ARG A 68 4.73 4.73 12.22
CA ARG A 68 4.92 5.80 13.22
C ARG A 68 4.06 5.56 14.47
N THR A 69 2.78 5.24 14.28
CA THR A 69 1.82 5.07 15.38
C THR A 69 1.75 3.63 15.89
N GLY A 70 2.20 2.66 15.08
CA GLY A 70 2.10 1.24 15.37
C GLY A 70 0.67 0.67 15.23
N ARG A 71 -0.32 1.48 14.85
CA ARG A 71 -1.71 1.05 14.67
C ARG A 71 -1.91 0.39 13.32
N THR A 72 -2.77 -0.63 13.30
CA THR A 72 -3.25 -1.28 12.08
C THR A 72 -4.72 -0.92 11.87
N GLY A 73 -5.08 -0.57 10.65
CA GLY A 73 -6.45 -0.25 10.29
C GLY A 73 -6.58 0.14 8.83
N LEU A 74 -7.74 0.68 8.49
CA LEU A 74 -8.10 1.15 7.16
C LEU A 74 -7.58 2.57 6.91
N TYR A 75 -7.21 2.85 5.68
CA TYR A 75 -6.87 4.19 5.21
C TYR A 75 -7.28 4.37 3.74
N PRO A 76 -7.59 5.60 3.29
CA PRO A 76 -7.94 5.85 1.89
C PRO A 76 -6.77 5.53 0.96
N SER A 77 -6.97 4.62 0.00
CA SER A 77 -5.91 4.10 -0.86
C SER A 77 -5.19 5.20 -1.65
N TYR A 78 -5.93 6.22 -2.11
CA TYR A 78 -5.41 7.32 -2.93
C TYR A 78 -4.47 8.29 -2.18
N LYS A 79 -4.43 8.25 -0.84
CA LYS A 79 -3.60 9.14 -0.01
C LYS A 79 -2.18 8.62 0.18
N THR A 80 -1.81 7.56 -0.51
CA THR A 80 -0.49 6.93 -0.40
C THR A 80 0.13 6.72 -1.78
N ARG A 81 1.45 6.54 -1.80
CA ARG A 81 2.21 6.12 -2.98
C ARG A 81 3.12 4.95 -2.64
N GLU A 82 3.44 4.13 -3.63
CA GLU A 82 4.39 3.03 -3.50
C GLU A 82 5.79 3.51 -3.06
N LYS A 83 6.41 2.79 -2.13
CA LYS A 83 7.79 3.00 -1.72
C LYS A 83 8.69 1.97 -2.40
N TYR A 84 9.26 2.36 -3.54
CA TYR A 84 10.19 1.49 -4.27
C TYR A 84 11.46 1.22 -3.46
N ILE A 85 11.81 -0.07 -3.36
CA ILE A 85 13.08 -0.53 -2.81
C ILE A 85 14.04 -0.73 -4.00
N VAL A 86 15.14 0.03 -4.02
CA VAL A 86 16.18 -0.09 -5.03
C VAL A 86 17.38 -0.78 -4.40
N VAL A 87 17.89 -1.81 -5.08
CA VAL A 87 19.06 -2.58 -4.66
C VAL A 87 20.03 -2.61 -5.82
N ASP A 88 21.31 -2.37 -5.53
CA ASP A 88 22.37 -2.43 -6.54
C ASP A 88 22.70 -3.90 -6.81
N PHE A 89 22.35 -4.37 -8.01
CA PHE A 89 22.76 -5.67 -8.52
C PHE A 89 24.03 -5.53 -9.38
N PRO A 90 24.94 -6.52 -9.37
CA PRO A 90 26.09 -6.57 -10.26
C PRO A 90 25.73 -6.57 -11.75
#